data_AF-A0A1U6HXC3-F1
#
_entry.id   AF-A0A1U6HXC3-F1
#
_cell.length_a   1.000
_cell.length_b   1.000
_cell.length_c   1.000
_cell.angle_alpha   90.00
_cell.angle_beta   90.00
_cell.angle_gamma   90.00
#
_symmetry.space_group_name_H-M   'P 1'
#
loop_
_entity.id
_entity.type
_entity.pdbx_description
1 polymer ?
#
loop_
_entity_poly.entity_id
_entity_poly.type
_entity_poly.pdbx_seq_one_letter_code
_entity_poly.pdbx_strand_id
1 'polypeptide(L)'
;MARIRNLPGAATAVGAFVLTVLLGLGGASASALWQQSATATMTVTAAAAWPGPAIASLTCTNDAPEKVATLRVTVPATATITYAALQATGTYGPSYSGLLSLLALTPGTIVLTSNTNPLLASPILRDNPAGPLTLRVTATYLDQTTASMDITLNNHMSNGKIICPVAPVPSRG
;
A
#
# COMPACT_ATOMS: atom_id res chain seq x y z
N MET A 1 -66.41 -10.74 -7.54
CA MET A 1 -65.06 -10.43 -8.05
C MET A 1 -65.18 -9.92 -9.48
N ALA A 2 -65.03 -8.61 -9.65
CA ALA A 2 -65.18 -7.86 -10.90
C ALA A 2 -64.12 -8.27 -11.95
N ARG A 3 -64.48 -8.61 -13.18
CA ARG A 3 -64.92 -7.76 -14.32
C ARG A 3 -63.80 -6.89 -14.93
N ILE A 4 -62.84 -7.51 -15.64
CA ILE A 4 -61.98 -6.84 -16.66
C ILE A 4 -61.64 -7.81 -17.81
N ARG A 5 -62.59 -8.62 -18.29
CA ARG A 5 -62.34 -9.54 -19.43
C ARG A 5 -62.82 -9.05 -20.80
N ASN A 6 -63.58 -7.95 -20.88
CA ASN A 6 -64.15 -7.44 -22.14
C ASN A 6 -64.08 -5.90 -22.21
N LEU A 7 -62.87 -5.34 -22.32
CA LEU A 7 -62.70 -3.95 -22.75
C LEU A 7 -62.20 -3.95 -24.20
N PRO A 8 -63.06 -3.62 -25.19
CA PRO A 8 -62.62 -3.48 -26.57
C PRO A 8 -61.59 -2.34 -26.64
N GLY A 9 -60.37 -2.68 -27.07
CA GLY A 9 -59.26 -1.73 -27.16
C GLY A 9 -58.09 -1.98 -26.20
N ALA A 10 -58.19 -2.92 -25.26
CA ALA A 10 -57.06 -3.27 -24.38
C ALA A 10 -55.89 -3.90 -25.16
N ALA A 11 -56.19 -4.77 -26.14
CA ALA A 11 -55.17 -5.39 -26.99
C ALA A 11 -54.46 -4.38 -27.91
N THR A 12 -55.18 -3.36 -28.39
CA THR A 12 -54.60 -2.31 -29.24
C THR A 12 -53.77 -1.32 -28.44
N ALA A 13 -54.13 -1.03 -27.19
CA ALA A 13 -53.33 -0.22 -26.27
C ALA A 13 -52.02 -0.91 -25.87
N VAL A 14 -52.05 -2.23 -25.59
CA VAL A 14 -50.85 -3.02 -25.32
C VAL A 14 -49.97 -3.13 -26.57
N GLY A 15 -50.59 -3.34 -27.75
CA GLY A 15 -49.88 -3.35 -29.02
C GLY A 15 -49.16 -2.03 -29.31
N ALA A 16 -49.82 -0.89 -29.10
CA ALA A 16 -49.23 0.44 -29.28
C ALA A 16 -48.11 0.73 -28.27
N PHE A 17 -48.24 0.25 -27.02
CA PHE A 17 -47.20 0.38 -25.98
C PHE A 17 -45.95 -0.43 -26.33
N VAL A 18 -46.09 -1.68 -26.78
CA VAL A 18 -44.95 -2.51 -27.20
C VAL A 18 -44.31 -1.95 -28.46
N LEU A 19 -45.10 -1.43 -29.41
CA LEU A 19 -44.59 -0.81 -30.62
C LEU A 19 -43.80 0.48 -30.32
N THR A 20 -44.24 1.31 -29.36
CA THR A 20 -43.51 2.52 -28.94
C THR A 20 -42.24 2.20 -28.16
N VAL A 21 -42.22 1.11 -27.38
CA VAL A 21 -40.99 0.61 -26.73
C VAL A 21 -39.96 0.12 -27.76
N LEU A 22 -40.41 -0.52 -28.84
CA LEU A 22 -39.53 -1.03 -29.90
C LEU A 22 -39.08 0.05 -30.90
N LEU A 23 -39.91 1.04 -31.22
CA LEU A 23 -39.60 2.05 -32.26
C LEU A 23 -39.05 3.39 -31.73
N GLY A 24 -39.24 3.74 -30.45
CA GLY A 24 -39.24 5.16 -30.06
C GLY A 24 -38.07 5.66 -29.22
N LEU A 25 -37.99 5.25 -27.95
CA LEU A 25 -37.25 6.03 -26.95
C LEU A 25 -36.55 5.17 -25.88
N GLY A 26 -36.69 3.84 -25.91
CA GLY A 26 -36.06 2.93 -24.93
C GLY A 26 -34.71 2.34 -25.38
N GLY A 27 -34.42 2.35 -26.69
CA GLY A 27 -33.18 1.77 -27.24
C GLY A 27 -31.93 2.62 -26.97
N ALA A 28 -32.07 3.95 -26.97
CA ALA A 28 -30.97 4.88 -26.72
C ALA A 28 -30.56 4.94 -25.23
N SER A 29 -31.52 4.76 -24.31
CA SER A 29 -31.24 4.72 -22.87
C SER A 29 -30.56 3.42 -22.45
N ALA A 30 -30.79 2.32 -23.17
CA ALA A 30 -30.09 1.06 -22.95
C ALA A 30 -28.65 1.13 -23.49
N SER A 31 -28.42 1.64 -24.70
CA SER A 31 -27.08 1.71 -25.28
C SER A 31 -26.15 2.70 -24.57
N ALA A 32 -26.68 3.78 -23.99
CA ALA A 32 -25.90 4.68 -23.14
C ALA A 32 -25.46 4.03 -21.81
N LEU A 33 -26.32 3.19 -21.22
CA LEU A 33 -25.98 2.44 -19.99
C LEU A 33 -25.02 1.28 -20.25
N TRP A 34 -25.13 0.60 -21.40
CA TRP A 34 -24.14 -0.39 -21.83
C TRP A 34 -22.78 0.27 -22.18
N GLN A 35 -22.77 1.47 -22.78
CA GLN A 35 -21.53 2.21 -23.02
C GLN A 35 -20.91 2.83 -21.75
N GLN A 36 -21.72 3.21 -20.75
CA GLN A 36 -21.21 3.62 -19.45
C GLN A 36 -20.66 2.45 -18.62
N SER A 37 -21.20 1.24 -18.79
CA SER A 37 -20.66 0.04 -18.14
C SER A 37 -19.31 -0.39 -18.73
N ALA A 38 -19.06 -0.08 -20.00
CA ALA A 38 -17.82 -0.45 -20.71
C ALA A 38 -16.70 0.59 -20.58
N THR A 39 -17.02 1.81 -20.11
CA THR A 39 -16.01 2.86 -19.85
C THR A 39 -15.85 3.10 -18.36
N ALA A 40 -15.88 2.03 -17.57
CA ALA A 40 -15.01 2.00 -16.41
C ALA A 40 -13.59 1.84 -16.98
N THR A 41 -12.91 2.95 -17.20
CA THR A 41 -11.45 2.95 -17.31
C THR A 41 -10.93 2.53 -15.95
N MET A 42 -11.06 1.25 -15.62
CA MET A 42 -10.21 0.62 -14.65
C MET A 42 -8.85 0.66 -15.32
N THR A 43 -8.08 1.69 -15.01
CA THR A 43 -6.65 1.56 -14.94
C THR A 43 -6.39 0.46 -13.90
N VAL A 44 -6.49 -0.79 -14.36
CA VAL A 44 -5.87 -1.92 -13.70
C VAL A 44 -4.39 -1.64 -13.90
N THR A 45 -3.83 -0.90 -12.96
CA THR A 45 -2.39 -0.89 -12.76
C THR A 45 -2.07 -2.31 -12.33
N ALA A 46 -1.91 -3.20 -13.30
CA ALA A 46 -1.23 -4.46 -13.16
C ALA A 46 0.26 -4.15 -12.94
N ALA A 47 0.57 -3.41 -11.88
CA ALA A 47 1.79 -3.69 -11.17
C ALA A 47 1.57 -5.10 -10.64
N ALA A 48 2.19 -6.08 -11.28
CA ALA A 48 2.16 -7.48 -10.90
C ALA A 48 2.82 -7.65 -9.53
N ALA A 49 2.21 -7.12 -8.47
CA ALA A 49 2.63 -7.32 -7.10
C ALA A 49 1.99 -8.63 -6.61
N TRP A 50 2.35 -9.73 -7.25
CA TRP A 50 2.17 -11.03 -6.60
C TRP A 50 2.90 -10.96 -5.26
N PRO A 51 2.26 -11.36 -4.15
CA PRO A 51 2.91 -11.29 -2.84
C PRO A 51 4.13 -12.18 -2.89
N GLY A 52 5.30 -11.55 -2.71
CA GLY A 52 6.56 -12.27 -2.67
C GLY A 52 6.71 -13.04 -1.36
N PRO A 53 7.76 -13.86 -1.25
CA PRO A 53 8.12 -14.48 0.01
C PRO A 53 8.14 -13.45 1.16
N ALA A 54 7.58 -13.79 2.32
CA ALA A 54 7.56 -12.86 3.44
C ALA A 54 8.99 -12.55 3.92
N ILE A 55 9.23 -11.31 4.36
CA ILE A 55 10.49 -10.93 5.02
C ILE A 55 10.64 -11.80 6.27
N ALA A 56 11.77 -12.49 6.41
CA ALA A 56 11.98 -13.48 7.46
C ALA A 56 12.19 -12.83 8.83
N SER A 57 12.90 -11.70 8.88
CA SER A 57 13.09 -10.93 10.12
C SER A 57 13.40 -9.47 9.84
N LEU A 58 12.86 -8.58 10.66
CA LEU A 58 13.23 -7.17 10.73
C LEU A 58 13.47 -6.80 12.20
N THR A 59 14.70 -6.42 12.54
CA THR A 59 15.05 -5.99 13.90
C THR A 59 15.76 -4.64 13.87
N CYS A 60 15.64 -3.86 14.94
CA CYS A 60 16.32 -2.57 15.08
C CYS A 60 17.14 -2.57 16.36
N THR A 61 18.39 -2.13 16.27
CA THR A 61 19.27 -1.94 17.42
C THR A 61 19.93 -0.57 17.38
N ASN A 62 20.07 0.07 18.53
CA ASN A 62 20.74 1.36 18.65
C ASN A 62 22.18 1.22 19.14
N ASP A 63 23.01 2.22 18.82
CA ASP A 63 24.26 2.45 19.52
C ASP A 63 24.06 3.06 20.92
N ALA A 64 25.13 3.08 21.73
CA ALA A 64 25.15 3.63 23.08
C ALA A 64 25.58 5.12 23.09
N PRO A 65 24.90 5.98 22.32
CA PRO A 65 24.14 7.11 22.88
C PRO A 65 22.79 7.34 22.15
N GLU A 66 22.28 6.32 21.45
CA GLU A 66 21.03 6.33 20.68
C GLU A 66 21.06 7.32 19.50
N LYS A 67 22.22 7.48 18.87
CA LYS A 67 22.42 8.37 17.72
C LYS A 67 22.31 7.63 16.39
N VAL A 68 22.56 6.34 16.40
CA VAL A 68 22.61 5.46 15.24
C VAL A 68 21.70 4.27 15.49
N ALA A 69 20.66 4.13 14.65
CA ALA A 69 19.81 2.96 14.60
C ALA A 69 20.24 2.07 13.43
N THR A 70 20.47 0.80 13.72
CA THR A 70 20.79 -0.21 12.71
C THR A 70 19.60 -1.14 12.56
N LEU A 71 18.99 -1.13 11.38
CA LEU A 71 17.96 -2.09 11.00
C LEU A 71 18.65 -3.29 10.37
N ARG A 72 18.32 -4.48 10.86
CA ARG A 72 18.78 -5.75 10.33
C ARG A 72 17.62 -6.46 9.66
N VAL A 73 17.75 -6.73 8.36
CA VAL A 73 16.72 -7.33 7.51
C VAL A 73 17.22 -8.68 7.04
N THR A 74 16.39 -9.71 7.13
CA THR A 74 16.67 -11.03 6.55
C THR A 74 15.51 -11.42 5.65
N VAL A 75 15.82 -11.90 4.45
CA VAL A 75 14.85 -12.34 3.45
C VAL A 75 15.10 -13.81 3.07
N PRO A 76 14.06 -14.58 2.72
CA PRO A 76 14.21 -16.00 2.37
C PRO A 76 14.81 -16.22 0.98
N ALA A 77 14.76 -15.21 0.10
CA ALA A 77 15.30 -15.25 -1.26
C ALA A 77 16.01 -13.92 -1.59
N THR A 78 16.89 -13.93 -2.59
CA THR A 78 17.65 -12.73 -2.97
C THR A 78 16.71 -11.60 -3.41
N ALA A 79 16.89 -10.42 -2.82
CA ALA A 79 16.02 -9.27 -3.05
C ALA A 79 16.76 -7.93 -3.00
N THR A 80 16.19 -6.93 -3.65
CA THR A 80 16.54 -5.52 -3.46
C THR A 80 15.69 -4.96 -2.33
N ILE A 81 16.30 -4.23 -1.40
CA ILE A 81 15.62 -3.65 -0.24
C ILE A 81 15.52 -2.14 -0.39
N THR A 82 14.29 -1.63 -0.30
CA THR A 82 13.98 -0.20 -0.17
C THR A 82 13.23 0.04 1.13
N TYR A 83 13.20 1.29 1.57
CA TYR A 83 12.46 1.65 2.77
C TYR A 83 11.85 3.05 2.66
N ALA A 84 10.70 3.25 3.28
CA ALA A 84 9.98 4.51 3.28
C ALA A 84 9.38 4.78 4.66
N ALA A 85 9.21 6.04 5.00
CA ALA A 85 8.56 6.45 6.24
C ALA A 85 7.08 6.73 5.99
N LEU A 86 6.22 6.30 6.92
CA LEU A 86 4.83 6.72 6.99
C LEU A 86 4.78 8.17 7.46
N GLN A 87 4.20 9.04 6.65
CA GLN A 87 4.01 10.44 6.99
C GLN A 87 2.75 10.65 7.83
N ALA A 88 2.66 11.81 8.49
CA ALA A 88 1.48 12.21 9.26
C ALA A 88 0.18 12.25 8.44
N THR A 89 0.28 12.37 7.11
CA THR A 89 -0.85 12.30 6.16
C THR A 89 -1.42 10.89 5.99
N GLY A 90 -0.77 9.87 6.54
CA GLY A 90 -1.12 8.46 6.37
C GLY A 90 -0.58 7.82 5.08
N THR A 91 0.21 8.56 4.29
CA THR A 91 0.87 8.05 3.08
C THR A 91 2.35 7.80 3.32
N TYR A 92 2.93 6.84 2.60
CA TYR A 92 4.38 6.66 2.59
C TYR A 92 5.06 7.79 1.81
N GLY A 93 6.12 8.33 2.40
CA GLY A 93 6.96 9.34 1.76
C GLY A 93 7.86 8.79 0.66
N PRO A 94 8.91 9.54 0.27
CA PRO A 94 9.85 9.06 -0.72
C PRO A 94 10.49 7.73 -0.27
N SER A 95 10.72 6.84 -1.23
CA SER A 95 11.43 5.59 -0.99
C SER A 95 12.93 5.83 -1.06
N TYR A 96 13.65 5.27 -0.10
CA TYR A 96 15.10 5.34 0.01
C TYR A 96 15.72 3.99 -0.38
N SER A 97 16.87 4.06 -1.04
CA SER A 97 17.65 2.87 -1.35
C SER A 97 18.27 2.31 -0.08
N GLY A 98 17.96 1.05 0.24
CA GLY A 98 18.67 0.27 1.24
C GLY A 98 19.77 -0.54 0.56
N LEU A 99 19.52 -1.84 0.41
CA LEU A 99 20.46 -2.81 -0.13
C LEU A 99 20.09 -3.16 -1.56
N LEU A 100 21.02 -2.99 -2.50
CA LEU A 100 20.77 -3.29 -3.91
C LEU A 100 20.76 -4.80 -4.21
N SER A 101 21.39 -5.61 -3.36
CA SER A 101 21.36 -7.06 -3.47
C SER A 101 21.56 -7.67 -2.09
N LEU A 102 20.47 -8.09 -1.46
CA LEU A 102 20.50 -8.86 -0.23
C LEU A 102 20.36 -10.34 -0.57
N LEU A 103 21.39 -11.13 -0.27
CA LEU A 103 21.39 -12.57 -0.50
C LEU A 103 20.39 -13.28 0.43
N ALA A 104 19.81 -14.37 -0.08
CA ALA A 104 18.92 -15.23 0.69
C ALA A 104 19.53 -15.63 2.04
N LEU A 105 18.71 -15.54 3.11
CA LEU A 105 19.05 -15.90 4.49
C LEU A 105 20.28 -15.20 5.08
N THR A 106 20.81 -14.20 4.37
CA THR A 106 21.93 -13.39 4.84
C THR A 106 21.35 -12.10 5.42
N PRO A 107 21.71 -11.73 6.66
CA PRO A 107 21.20 -10.49 7.24
C PRO A 107 21.88 -9.28 6.60
N GLY A 108 21.07 -8.34 6.12
CA GLY A 108 21.49 -7.05 5.59
C GLY A 108 21.27 -5.94 6.60
N THR A 109 22.07 -4.87 6.51
CA THR A 109 22.02 -3.75 7.45
C THR A 109 21.68 -2.44 6.76
N ILE A 110 20.73 -1.70 7.33
CA ILE A 110 20.41 -0.32 6.97
C ILE A 110 20.72 0.55 8.19
N VAL A 111 21.56 1.58 8.01
CA VAL A 111 22.01 2.44 9.09
C VAL A 111 21.31 3.79 9.00
N LEU A 112 20.65 4.18 10.08
CA LEU A 112 20.00 5.48 10.25
C LEU A 112 20.77 6.29 11.30
N THR A 113 21.22 7.47 10.92
CA THR A 113 21.96 8.38 11.78
C THR A 113 21.09 9.57 12.13
N SER A 114 20.79 9.75 13.42
CA SER A 114 20.13 10.93 13.96
C SER A 114 21.17 11.96 14.39
N ASN A 115 20.89 13.22 14.13
CA ASN A 115 21.76 14.34 14.48
C ASN A 115 20.90 15.57 14.76
N THR A 116 21.33 16.43 15.69
CA THR A 116 20.68 17.72 15.93
C THR A 116 20.84 18.66 14.74
N ASN A 117 21.88 18.48 13.93
CA ASN A 117 22.03 19.12 12.63
C ASN A 117 21.35 18.27 11.53
N PRO A 118 20.25 18.74 10.91
CA PRO A 118 19.49 17.98 9.92
C PRO A 118 20.28 17.67 8.64
N LEU A 119 21.38 18.38 8.37
CA LEU A 119 22.25 18.12 7.23
C LEU A 119 23.12 16.86 7.43
N LEU A 120 23.36 16.46 8.68
CA LEU A 120 24.15 15.28 9.04
C LEU A 120 23.27 14.07 9.38
N ALA A 121 21.95 14.26 9.46
CA ALA A 121 21.00 13.18 9.69
C ALA A 121 20.72 12.40 8.40
N SER A 122 20.35 11.13 8.55
CA SER A 122 19.87 10.33 7.42
C SER A 122 18.68 11.02 6.73
N PRO A 123 18.60 11.01 5.39
CA PRO A 123 17.55 11.69 4.64
C PRO A 123 16.14 11.41 5.14
N ILE A 124 15.85 10.15 5.49
CA ILE A 124 14.54 9.75 6.02
C ILE A 124 14.18 10.41 7.35
N LEU A 125 15.16 10.68 8.21
CA LEU A 125 14.95 11.34 9.51
C LEU A 125 14.82 12.84 9.34
N ARG A 126 15.53 13.43 8.37
CA ARG A 126 15.38 14.84 8.02
C ARG A 126 13.97 15.12 7.47
N ASP A 127 13.48 14.23 6.62
CA ASP A 127 12.16 14.36 6.00
C ASP A 127 11.03 14.04 6.99
N ASN A 128 11.35 13.45 8.16
CA ASN A 128 10.41 13.11 9.24
C ASN A 128 10.97 13.56 10.60
N PRO A 129 10.96 14.88 10.88
CA PRO A 129 11.84 15.51 11.87
C PRO A 129 11.39 15.40 13.34
N ALA A 130 10.32 14.68 13.69
CA ALA A 130 10.02 14.38 15.10
C ALA A 130 8.91 13.34 15.25
N GLY A 131 9.00 12.54 16.31
CA GLY A 131 7.93 11.69 16.80
C GLY A 131 8.04 10.23 16.36
N PRO A 132 6.95 9.46 16.49
CA PRO A 132 6.92 8.07 16.06
C PRO A 132 7.15 7.99 14.55
N LEU A 133 8.19 7.28 14.16
CA LEU A 133 8.59 7.04 12.80
C LEU A 133 8.28 5.59 12.45
N THR A 134 7.20 5.36 11.71
CA THR A 134 6.91 4.03 11.17
C THR A 134 7.59 3.87 9.83
N LEU A 135 8.55 2.95 9.77
CA LEU A 135 9.28 2.61 8.56
C LEU A 135 8.70 1.34 7.94
N ARG A 136 8.37 1.42 6.66
CA ARG A 136 8.08 0.25 5.83
C ARG A 136 9.33 -0.15 5.09
N VAL A 137 9.80 -1.36 5.34
CA VAL A 137 10.85 -2.01 4.57
C VAL A 137 10.18 -2.86 3.50
N THR A 138 10.57 -2.68 2.24
CA THR A 138 10.05 -3.41 1.09
C THR A 138 11.18 -4.21 0.45
N ALA A 139 10.97 -5.51 0.33
CA ALA A 139 11.82 -6.41 -0.43
C ALA A 139 11.20 -6.64 -1.81
N THR A 140 11.97 -6.37 -2.85
CA THR A 140 11.63 -6.68 -4.25
C THR A 140 12.50 -7.83 -4.71
N TYR A 141 11.88 -8.97 -5.00
CA TYR A 141 12.56 -10.19 -5.42
C TYR A 141 12.88 -10.17 -6.92
N LEU A 142 13.72 -11.11 -7.36
CA LEU A 142 14.14 -11.22 -8.77
C LEU A 142 12.97 -11.50 -9.73
N ASP A 143 11.91 -12.13 -9.24
CA ASP A 143 10.65 -12.38 -9.97
C ASP A 143 9.69 -11.17 -9.95
N GLN A 144 10.17 -10.01 -9.47
CA GLN A 144 9.42 -8.76 -9.31
C GLN A 144 8.28 -8.83 -8.27
N THR A 145 8.17 -9.93 -7.53
CA THR A 145 7.26 -10.00 -6.40
C THR A 145 7.76 -9.10 -5.27
N THR A 146 6.84 -8.62 -4.44
CA THR A 146 7.17 -7.71 -3.35
C THR A 146 6.63 -8.21 -2.02
N ALA A 147 7.40 -8.01 -0.96
CA ALA A 147 6.95 -8.17 0.42
C ALA A 147 7.33 -6.94 1.23
N SER A 148 6.50 -6.57 2.21
CA SER A 148 6.76 -5.42 3.08
C SER A 148 6.60 -5.80 4.54
N MET A 149 7.40 -5.17 5.41
CA MET A 149 7.31 -5.30 6.86
C MET A 149 7.52 -3.92 7.48
N ASP A 150 6.68 -3.59 8.46
CA ASP A 150 6.67 -2.28 9.11
C ASP A 150 7.36 -2.37 10.48
N ILE A 151 8.12 -1.34 10.84
CA ILE A 151 8.75 -1.18 12.16
C ILE A 151 8.61 0.27 12.63
N THR A 152 8.14 0.45 13.86
CA THR A 152 8.00 1.79 14.46
C THR A 152 9.14 2.06 15.42
N LEU A 153 9.88 3.12 15.14
CA LEU A 153 10.93 3.70 15.98
C LEU A 153 10.49 5.09 16.44
N ASN A 154 11.20 5.68 17.39
CA ASN A 154 10.90 7.03 17.87
C ASN A 154 12.08 7.96 17.57
N ASN A 155 11.82 9.03 16.81
CA ASN A 155 12.82 10.02 16.43
C ASN A 155 12.69 11.28 17.28
N HIS A 156 13.74 11.62 18.02
CA HIS A 156 13.85 12.82 18.84
C HIS A 156 14.93 13.75 18.28
N MET A 157 14.60 14.52 17.24
CA MET A 157 15.57 15.44 16.61
C MET A 157 16.12 16.52 17.55
N SER A 158 15.33 16.98 18.54
CA SER A 158 15.79 17.96 19.54
C SER A 158 16.98 17.45 20.36
N ASN A 159 16.97 16.15 20.67
CA ASN A 159 18.07 15.48 21.35
C ASN A 159 19.00 14.75 20.36
N GLY A 160 18.71 14.83 19.06
CA GLY A 160 19.34 14.05 17.98
C GLY A 160 19.36 12.55 18.27
N LYS A 161 18.30 11.99 18.85
CA LYS A 161 18.23 10.59 19.26
C LYS A 161 17.25 9.81 18.39
N ILE A 162 17.52 8.53 18.19
CA ILE A 162 16.65 7.56 17.55
C ILE A 162 16.51 6.33 18.44
N ILE A 163 15.27 5.96 18.75
CA ILE A 163 14.96 4.88 19.68
C ILE A 163 14.32 3.74 18.91
N CYS A 164 15.02 2.62 18.81
CA CYS A 164 14.47 1.37 18.28
C CYS A 164 13.39 0.83 19.22
N PRO A 165 12.36 0.14 18.70
CA PRO A 165 11.41 -0.55 19.56
C PRO A 165 12.13 -1.58 20.41
N VAL A 166 11.78 -1.66 21.68
CA VAL A 166 12.19 -2.78 22.54
C VAL A 166 11.67 -4.05 21.88
N ALA A 167 12.57 -4.96 21.52
CA ALA A 167 12.18 -6.27 21.02
C ALA A 167 11.16 -6.88 22.00
N PRO A 168 10.03 -7.46 21.54
CA PRO A 168 9.11 -8.12 22.44
C PRO A 168 9.89 -9.17 23.23
N VAL A 169 9.92 -9.03 24.54
CA VAL A 169 10.49 -10.04 25.44
C VAL A 169 9.71 -11.33 25.15
N PRO A 170 10.35 -12.42 24.72
CA PRO A 170 9.64 -13.68 24.56
C PRO A 170 9.07 -14.05 25.92
N SER A 171 7.74 -14.03 26.04
CA SER A 171 7.05 -14.53 27.21
C SER A 171 7.43 -16.01 27.34
N ARG A 172 8.26 -16.33 28.34
CA ARG A 172 8.49 -17.72 28.74
C ARG A 172 7.14 -18.29 29.17
N GLY A 173 6.59 -19.16 28.32
CA GLY A 173 5.56 -20.12 28.72
C GLY A 173 6.18 -21.26 29.52
#